data_AF-A0A7Y4R8S4-F1
#
_entry.id   AF-A0A7Y4R8S4-F1
#
_cell.length_a   1.000
_cell.length_b   1.000
_cell.length_c   1.000
_cell.angle_alpha   90.00
_cell.angle_beta   90.00
_cell.angle_gamma   90.00
#
_symmetry.space_group_name_H-M   'P 1'
#
loop_
_entity.id
_entity.type
_entity.pdbx_description
1 polymer ?
#
loop_
_entity_poly.entity_id
_entity_poly.type
_entity_poly.pdbx_seq_one_letter_code
_entity_poly.pdbx_strand_id
1 'polypeptide(L)'
;MGVNGDYNVVHDDVGDWSRGAIPMARPVRVFPQPGLLTHPMLLDDMPRRVAWLDLAALLVLMVVVSEVIERAALMWIDADAAADPRVIPVLATLFRGAVLTSVVHLTWRRRGQRAASVGLCARPWWAMGLLGVGGGLLAFLTLFATMGMLYLMDPGVIEAFQDNPEKIAEQIPRWPPVALLAVCAAVGFYEELIFRGYLLTRLRRATGSAAVAVILSAVAFSAVHWGQQVPVIVIPLFGIGVVWAVLTLATRSVVPAIIGHTLFNGIQFMGLYYAYPDWR
;
A
#
# COMPACT_ATOMS: atom_id res chain seq x y z
N MET A 1 7.30 -23.51 -53.24
CA MET A 1 8.42 -23.08 -52.38
C MET A 1 8.11 -23.51 -50.96
N GLY A 2 8.61 -24.68 -50.55
CA GLY A 2 8.51 -25.18 -49.18
C GLY A 2 9.91 -25.49 -48.71
N VAL A 3 10.32 -24.92 -47.58
CA VAL A 3 11.59 -25.21 -46.92
C VAL A 3 11.26 -25.78 -45.56
N ASN A 4 11.44 -27.10 -45.45
CA ASN A 4 11.49 -27.82 -44.18
C ASN A 4 12.77 -27.43 -43.45
N GLY A 5 12.68 -27.10 -42.16
CA GLY A 5 13.82 -26.91 -41.28
C GLY A 5 14.24 -28.25 -40.65
N ASP A 6 15.49 -28.62 -40.85
CA ASP A 6 16.11 -29.84 -40.36
C ASP A 6 16.20 -29.86 -38.82
N TYR A 7 15.73 -30.96 -38.23
CA TYR A 7 16.02 -31.30 -36.84
C TYR A 7 17.38 -32.02 -36.79
N ASN A 8 18.36 -31.44 -36.10
CA ASN A 8 19.61 -32.14 -35.79
C ASN A 8 19.34 -33.23 -34.74
N VAL A 9 19.10 -34.46 -35.20
CA VAL A 9 19.13 -35.66 -34.37
C VAL A 9 20.58 -36.13 -34.31
N VAL A 10 21.22 -35.97 -33.15
CA VAL A 10 22.51 -36.61 -32.86
C VAL A 10 22.22 -38.10 -32.65
N HIS A 11 22.65 -38.93 -33.61
CA HIS A 11 22.67 -40.37 -33.42
C HIS A 11 23.87 -40.72 -32.53
N ASP A 12 23.60 -40.96 -31.24
CA ASP A 12 24.58 -41.61 -30.37
C ASP A 12 24.69 -43.10 -30.76
N ASP A 13 25.92 -43.54 -30.95
CA ASP A 13 26.31 -44.93 -31.23
C ASP A 13 25.60 -45.92 -30.29
N VAL A 14 24.91 -46.88 -30.88
CA VAL A 14 24.28 -47.99 -30.15
C VAL A 14 25.38 -48.96 -29.73
N GLY A 15 25.89 -48.76 -28.51
CA GLY A 15 26.88 -49.62 -27.88
C GLY A 15 26.39 -51.06 -27.67
N ASP A 16 27.30 -52.00 -27.89
CA ASP A 16 27.19 -53.44 -27.65
C ASP A 16 26.70 -53.76 -26.22
N TRP A 17 25.53 -54.42 -26.11
CA TRP A 17 24.87 -54.78 -24.86
C TRP A 17 25.35 -56.11 -24.25
N SER A 18 26.44 -56.70 -24.74
CA SER A 18 26.89 -58.05 -24.34
C SER A 18 27.66 -58.12 -23.01
N ARG A 19 27.82 -57.02 -22.26
CA ARG A 19 28.47 -57.02 -20.93
C ARG A 19 27.58 -56.32 -19.92
N GLY A 20 27.25 -57.01 -18.82
CA GLY A 20 26.35 -56.56 -17.75
C GLY A 20 26.82 -55.35 -16.94
N ALA A 21 27.12 -54.23 -17.61
CA ALA A 21 27.37 -52.94 -17.00
C ALA A 21 26.04 -52.20 -16.88
N ILE A 22 25.53 -52.07 -15.65
CA ILE A 22 24.42 -51.17 -15.35
C ILE A 22 24.87 -49.75 -15.72
N PRO A 23 24.17 -49.03 -16.61
CA PRO A 23 24.53 -47.65 -16.92
C PRO A 23 24.42 -46.81 -15.64
N MET A 24 25.56 -46.32 -15.14
CA MET A 24 25.58 -45.34 -14.07
C MET A 24 24.88 -44.08 -14.58
N ALA A 25 23.69 -43.79 -14.07
CA ALA A 25 22.99 -42.54 -14.34
C ALA A 25 23.91 -41.39 -13.92
N ARG A 26 24.43 -40.65 -14.91
CA ARG A 26 25.15 -39.41 -14.63
C ARG A 26 24.15 -38.46 -13.97
N PRO A 27 24.50 -37.80 -12.85
CA PRO A 27 23.62 -36.79 -12.28
C PRO A 27 23.42 -35.71 -13.33
N VAL A 28 22.20 -35.61 -13.84
CA VAL A 28 21.78 -34.49 -14.66
C VAL A 28 22.01 -33.27 -13.77
N ARG A 29 22.97 -32.42 -14.13
CA ARG A 29 23.03 -31.08 -13.56
C ARG A 29 21.74 -30.41 -14.01
N VAL A 30 20.76 -30.37 -13.11
CA VAL A 30 19.62 -29.49 -13.23
C VAL A 30 20.21 -28.09 -13.13
N PHE A 31 20.62 -27.54 -14.27
CA PHE A 31 20.73 -26.10 -14.38
C PHE A 31 19.34 -25.60 -14.01
N PRO A 32 19.21 -24.69 -13.02
CA PRO A 32 17.95 -24.00 -12.84
C PRO A 32 17.58 -23.48 -14.22
N GLN A 33 16.42 -23.86 -14.75
CA GLN A 33 15.91 -23.14 -15.90
C GLN A 33 16.02 -21.66 -15.54
N PRO A 34 16.56 -20.78 -16.41
CA PRO A 34 16.58 -19.35 -16.14
C PRO A 34 15.18 -18.97 -15.69
N GLY A 35 15.07 -18.69 -14.38
CA GLY A 35 13.80 -18.79 -13.68
C GLY A 35 12.77 -17.90 -14.34
N LEU A 36 11.51 -18.33 -14.35
CA LEU A 36 10.37 -17.42 -14.43
C LEU A 36 10.74 -16.17 -13.62
N LEU A 37 11.01 -15.04 -14.29
CA LEU A 37 11.43 -13.82 -13.63
C LEU A 37 10.35 -13.48 -12.60
N THR A 38 10.62 -13.75 -11.33
CA THR A 38 9.67 -13.46 -10.27
C THR A 38 9.56 -11.95 -10.19
N HIS A 39 8.32 -11.46 -10.10
CA HIS A 39 8.11 -10.02 -10.11
C HIS A 39 8.87 -9.39 -8.92
N PRO A 40 9.59 -8.26 -9.09
CA PRO A 40 10.43 -7.69 -8.03
C PRO A 40 9.69 -7.45 -6.70
N MET A 41 8.38 -7.23 -6.76
CA MET A 41 7.51 -7.04 -5.59
C MET A 41 7.30 -8.29 -4.74
N LEU A 42 7.69 -9.48 -5.23
CA LEU A 42 7.58 -10.74 -4.49
C LEU A 42 8.71 -10.94 -3.47
N LEU A 43 9.86 -10.26 -3.68
CA LEU A 43 11.04 -10.30 -2.81
C LEU A 43 11.55 -11.72 -2.53
N ASP A 44 11.49 -12.61 -3.53
CA ASP A 44 11.79 -14.04 -3.34
C ASP A 44 13.27 -14.29 -3.00
N ASP A 45 14.16 -13.38 -3.40
CA ASP A 45 15.59 -13.33 -3.11
C ASP A 45 15.91 -12.82 -1.69
N MET A 46 14.98 -12.11 -1.03
CA MET A 46 15.19 -11.57 0.32
C MET A 46 15.04 -12.67 1.39
N PRO A 47 15.96 -12.86 2.33
CA PRO A 47 15.75 -13.80 3.45
C PRO A 47 14.59 -13.36 4.35
N ARG A 48 13.74 -14.30 4.81
CA ARG A 48 12.59 -14.00 5.70
C ARG A 48 12.96 -13.22 6.96
N ARG A 49 14.11 -13.52 7.56
CA ARG A 49 14.62 -12.77 8.74
C ARG A 49 14.81 -11.28 8.44
N VAL A 50 15.25 -10.95 7.22
CA VAL A 50 15.47 -9.56 6.82
C VAL A 50 14.15 -8.85 6.61
N ALA A 51 13.15 -9.55 6.05
CA ALA A 51 11.79 -9.01 5.97
C ALA A 51 11.22 -8.69 7.36
N TRP A 52 11.37 -9.57 8.35
CA TRP A 52 10.96 -9.30 9.73
C TRP A 52 11.70 -8.11 10.36
N LEU A 53 13.01 -7.98 10.13
CA LEU A 53 13.78 -6.82 10.61
C LEU A 53 13.30 -5.52 9.97
N ASP A 54 13.08 -5.50 8.66
CA ASP A 54 12.56 -4.33 7.95
C ASP A 54 11.16 -3.94 8.46
N LEU A 55 10.31 -4.93 8.79
CA LEU A 55 8.98 -4.70 9.38
C LEU A 55 9.08 -4.11 10.79
N ALA A 56 9.90 -4.69 11.66
CA ALA A 56 10.11 -4.18 13.01
C ALA A 56 10.68 -2.75 12.99
N ALA A 57 11.67 -2.49 12.14
CA ALA A 57 12.25 -1.17 11.95
C ALA A 57 11.21 -0.16 11.44
N LEU A 58 10.35 -0.56 10.49
CA LEU A 58 9.28 0.31 10.00
C LEU A 58 8.28 0.66 11.11
N LEU A 59 7.83 -0.32 11.90
CA LEU A 59 6.88 -0.08 12.98
C LEU A 59 7.44 0.86 14.05
N VAL A 60 8.68 0.65 14.48
CA VAL A 60 9.37 1.55 15.42
C VAL A 60 9.50 2.94 14.82
N LEU A 61 9.91 3.04 13.55
CA LEU A 61 10.03 4.32 12.87
C LEU A 61 8.68 5.05 12.79
N MET A 62 7.61 4.36 12.42
CA MET A 62 6.28 4.95 12.33
C MET A 62 5.81 5.51 13.67
N VAL A 63 6.01 4.78 14.77
CA VAL A 63 5.65 5.26 16.12
C VAL A 63 6.52 6.44 16.52
N VAL A 64 7.85 6.31 16.47
CA VAL A 64 8.78 7.35 16.92
C VAL A 64 8.63 8.64 16.11
N VAL A 65 8.55 8.53 14.78
CA VAL A 65 8.39 9.70 13.91
C VAL A 65 7.04 10.37 14.15
N SER A 66 5.96 9.61 14.35
CA SER A 66 4.64 10.19 14.63
C SER A 66 4.63 10.92 15.97
N GLU A 67 5.13 10.28 17.04
CA GLU A 67 5.19 10.88 18.38
C GLU A 67 6.04 12.16 18.42
N VAL A 68 7.21 12.15 17.78
CA VAL A 68 8.11 13.32 17.77
C VAL A 68 7.46 14.47 17.00
N ILE A 69 6.88 14.20 15.84
CA ILE A 69 6.27 15.23 14.99
C ILE A 69 5.01 15.79 15.64
N GLU A 70 4.16 14.95 16.23
CA GLU A 70 2.93 15.39 16.89
C GLU A 70 3.24 16.24 18.13
N ARG A 71 4.22 15.87 18.94
CA ARG A 71 4.67 16.70 20.07
C ARG A 71 5.25 18.03 19.62
N ALA A 72 6.05 18.03 18.55
CA ALA A 72 6.59 19.28 17.99
C ALA A 72 5.48 20.18 17.43
N ALA A 73 4.46 19.59 16.78
CA ALA A 73 3.30 20.30 16.29
C ALA A 73 2.50 20.97 17.42
N LEU A 74 2.25 20.25 18.52
CA LEU A 74 1.58 20.80 19.70
C LEU A 74 2.38 21.95 20.33
N MET A 75 3.69 21.79 20.49
CA MET A 75 4.55 22.87 21.00
C MET A 75 4.53 24.11 20.10
N TRP A 76 4.39 23.94 18.77
CA TRP A 76 4.26 25.07 17.85
C TRP A 76 2.91 25.76 18.01
N ILE A 77 1.81 25.00 18.09
CA ILE A 77 0.47 25.57 18.33
C ILE A 77 0.48 26.39 19.63
N ASP A 78 1.09 25.89 20.70
CA ASP A 78 1.18 26.59 21.99
C ASP A 78 2.06 27.84 21.94
N ALA A 79 3.09 27.85 21.08
CA ALA A 79 4.03 28.95 20.96
C ALA A 79 3.56 30.09 20.04
N ASP A 80 2.68 29.81 19.08
CA ASP A 80 2.20 30.76 18.08
C ASP A 80 0.68 30.88 18.09
N ALA A 81 0.16 31.68 19.02
CA ALA A 81 -1.27 31.94 19.15
C ALA A 81 -1.90 32.65 17.93
N ALA A 82 -1.10 33.16 16.99
CA ALA A 82 -1.58 33.82 15.77
C ALA A 82 -1.70 32.84 14.59
N ALA A 83 -1.07 31.65 14.66
CA ALA A 83 -1.18 30.64 13.62
C ALA A 83 -2.57 29.99 13.60
N ASP A 84 -3.11 29.71 12.41
CA ASP A 84 -4.30 28.86 12.29
C ASP A 84 -3.94 27.44 12.79
N PRO A 85 -4.54 26.96 13.90
CA PRO A 85 -4.20 25.68 14.50
C PRO A 85 -4.51 24.49 13.59
N ARG A 86 -5.25 24.69 12.49
CA ARG A 86 -5.56 23.65 11.49
C ARG A 86 -4.41 23.43 10.50
N VAL A 87 -3.58 24.44 10.27
CA VAL A 87 -2.48 24.36 9.29
C VAL A 87 -1.36 23.45 9.79
N ILE A 88 -1.05 23.55 11.08
CA ILE A 88 0.07 22.82 11.70
C ILE A 88 -0.11 21.29 11.59
N PRO A 89 -1.27 20.68 11.92
CA PRO A 89 -1.52 19.25 11.72
C PRO A 89 -1.34 18.77 10.26
N VAL A 90 -1.74 19.59 9.29
CA VAL A 90 -1.56 19.27 7.86
C VAL A 90 -0.06 19.29 7.50
N LEU A 91 0.67 20.32 7.91
CA LEU A 91 2.12 20.39 7.68
C LEU A 91 2.86 19.23 8.37
N ALA A 92 2.48 18.91 9.61
CA ALA A 92 3.01 17.78 10.35
C ALA A 92 2.76 16.44 9.63
N THR A 93 1.58 16.27 9.04
CA THR A 93 1.22 15.08 8.25
C THR A 93 2.06 14.97 6.98
N LEU A 94 2.20 16.06 6.22
CA LEU A 94 3.04 16.08 5.01
C LEU A 94 4.52 15.83 5.34
N PHE A 95 5.03 16.45 6.42
CA PHE A 95 6.40 16.28 6.87
C PHE A 95 6.68 14.83 7.30
N ARG A 96 5.77 14.23 8.08
CA ARG A 96 5.80 12.81 8.45
C ARG A 96 5.84 11.90 7.22
N GLY A 97 4.96 12.15 6.25
CA GLY A 97 4.93 11.43 4.98
C GLY A 97 6.28 11.51 4.23
N ALA A 98 6.88 12.70 4.17
CA ALA A 98 8.18 12.92 3.55
C ALA A 98 9.31 12.18 4.26
N VAL A 99 9.37 12.23 5.60
CA VAL A 99 10.37 11.52 6.41
C VAL A 99 10.26 10.01 6.24
N LEU A 100 9.06 9.46 6.43
CA LEU A 100 8.83 8.02 6.32
C LEU A 100 9.14 7.50 4.91
N THR A 101 8.67 8.21 3.88
CA THR A 101 8.95 7.85 2.49
C THR A 101 10.45 7.91 2.19
N SER A 102 11.17 8.90 2.71
CA SER A 102 12.62 9.03 2.53
C SER A 102 13.37 7.87 3.17
N VAL A 103 13.03 7.49 4.40
CA VAL A 103 13.67 6.35 5.09
C VAL A 103 13.37 5.05 4.37
N VAL A 104 12.12 4.83 3.96
CA VAL A 104 11.70 3.66 3.19
C VAL A 104 12.44 3.60 1.83
N HIS A 105 12.58 4.74 1.14
CA HIS A 105 13.36 4.87 -0.08
C HIS A 105 14.82 4.47 0.12
N LEU A 106 15.48 5.06 1.13
CA LEU A 106 16.87 4.77 1.44
C LEU A 106 17.07 3.29 1.82
N THR A 107 16.12 2.71 2.57
CA THR A 107 16.22 1.33 3.02
C THR A 107 16.15 0.37 1.84
N TRP A 108 15.16 0.48 0.95
CA TRP A 108 15.10 -0.41 -0.20
C TRP A 108 16.30 -0.21 -1.16
N ARG A 109 16.79 1.02 -1.31
CA ARG A 109 17.99 1.30 -2.14
C ARG A 109 19.23 0.64 -1.57
N ARG A 110 19.44 0.71 -0.25
CA ARG A 110 20.54 0.02 0.44
C ARG A 110 20.46 -1.50 0.34
N ARG A 111 19.25 -2.05 0.15
CA ARG A 111 19.02 -3.48 -0.12
C ARG A 111 19.24 -3.88 -1.58
N GLY A 112 19.67 -2.96 -2.46
CA GLY A 112 19.81 -3.21 -3.90
C GLY A 112 18.49 -3.31 -4.65
N GLN A 113 17.36 -2.96 -4.00
CA GLN A 113 16.04 -3.04 -4.58
C GLN A 113 15.72 -1.81 -5.44
N ARG A 114 14.82 -2.00 -6.41
CA ARG A 114 14.38 -0.96 -7.36
C ARG A 114 12.97 -0.50 -7.03
N ALA A 115 12.53 0.62 -7.58
CA ALA A 115 11.16 1.14 -7.38
C ALA A 115 10.06 0.09 -7.69
N ALA A 116 10.29 -0.82 -8.65
CA ALA A 116 9.38 -1.92 -8.95
C ALA A 116 9.20 -2.94 -7.80
N SER A 117 10.14 -3.04 -6.85
CA SER A 117 10.00 -3.94 -5.68
C SER A 117 8.99 -3.43 -4.65
N VAL A 118 8.67 -2.13 -4.71
CA VAL A 118 7.61 -1.50 -3.91
C VAL A 118 6.41 -1.13 -4.78
N GLY A 119 6.29 -1.75 -5.96
CA GLY A 119 5.14 -1.59 -6.83
C GLY A 119 5.04 -0.25 -7.57
N LEU A 120 6.09 0.58 -7.60
CA LEU A 120 6.09 1.81 -8.39
C LEU A 120 6.28 1.49 -9.88
N CYS A 121 5.24 0.96 -10.51
CA CYS A 121 5.18 0.61 -11.93
C CYS A 121 3.79 0.95 -12.51
N ALA A 122 3.72 1.87 -13.47
CA ALA A 122 2.44 2.36 -14.03
C ALA A 122 2.24 1.92 -15.49
N ARG A 123 2.36 0.62 -15.81
CA ARG A 123 2.29 0.16 -17.22
C ARG A 123 1.27 -0.97 -17.45
N PRO A 124 0.34 -0.82 -18.41
CA PRO A 124 0.01 0.43 -19.14
C PRO A 124 -0.73 1.44 -18.23
N TRP A 125 -0.41 2.73 -18.34
CA TRP A 125 -0.86 3.76 -17.38
C TRP A 125 -2.38 3.95 -17.35
N TRP A 126 -3.06 3.83 -18.50
CA TRP A 126 -4.51 4.00 -18.59
C TRP A 126 -5.25 2.88 -17.84
N ALA A 127 -4.76 1.64 -17.92
CA ALA A 127 -5.36 0.51 -17.21
C ALA A 127 -5.18 0.69 -15.70
N MET A 128 -4.01 1.17 -15.25
CA MET A 128 -3.78 1.49 -13.84
C MET A 128 -4.70 2.61 -13.36
N GLY A 129 -4.99 3.60 -14.21
CA GLY A 129 -5.98 4.64 -13.94
C GLY A 129 -7.38 4.09 -13.77
N LEU A 130 -7.87 3.28 -14.73
CA LEU A 130 -9.20 2.66 -14.66
C LEU A 130 -9.34 1.75 -13.44
N LEU A 131 -8.32 0.95 -13.14
CA LEU A 131 -8.28 0.10 -11.95
C LEU A 131 -8.28 0.93 -10.66
N GLY A 132 -7.61 2.09 -10.65
CA GLY A 132 -7.64 3.01 -9.53
C GLY A 132 -9.02 3.63 -9.31
N VAL A 133 -9.69 4.07 -10.38
CA VAL A 133 -11.08 4.56 -10.31
C VAL A 133 -12.02 3.46 -9.82
N GLY A 134 -11.93 2.26 -10.38
CA GLY A 134 -12.72 1.10 -9.96
C GLY A 134 -12.47 0.72 -8.50
N GLY A 135 -11.20 0.78 -8.05
CA GLY A 135 -10.83 0.60 -6.65
C GLY A 135 -11.43 1.67 -5.74
N GLY A 136 -11.42 2.93 -6.16
CA GLY A 136 -12.10 4.06 -5.51
C GLY A 136 -13.59 3.78 -5.27
N LEU A 137 -14.30 3.37 -6.33
CA LEU A 137 -15.72 3.02 -6.23
C LEU A 137 -15.95 1.82 -5.30
N LEU A 138 -15.09 0.81 -5.36
CA LEU A 138 -15.17 -0.34 -4.46
C LEU A 138 -14.90 0.03 -2.99
N ALA A 139 -14.01 0.98 -2.73
CA ALA A 139 -13.76 1.51 -1.39
C ALA A 139 -14.98 2.26 -0.85
N PHE A 140 -15.67 3.07 -1.66
CA PHE A 140 -16.95 3.67 -1.28
C PHE A 140 -18.03 2.61 -1.02
N LEU A 141 -18.16 1.62 -1.90
CA LEU A 141 -19.10 0.51 -1.70
C LEU A 141 -18.81 -0.23 -0.38
N THR A 142 -17.53 -0.46 -0.07
CA THR A 142 -17.10 -1.09 1.18
C THR A 142 -17.45 -0.22 2.39
N LEU A 143 -17.17 1.09 2.33
CA LEU A 143 -17.57 2.04 3.37
C LEU A 143 -19.08 1.98 3.62
N PHE A 144 -19.90 2.14 2.59
CA PHE A 144 -21.37 2.16 2.73
C PHE A 144 -21.94 0.81 3.15
N ALA A 145 -21.42 -0.31 2.63
CA ALA A 145 -21.87 -1.64 3.02
C ALA A 145 -21.52 -1.94 4.48
N THR A 146 -20.31 -1.61 4.92
CA THR A 146 -19.90 -1.79 6.31
C THR A 146 -20.69 -0.87 7.25
N MET A 147 -20.89 0.41 6.89
CA MET A 147 -21.73 1.31 7.68
C MET A 147 -23.19 0.83 7.75
N GLY A 148 -23.76 0.37 6.65
CA GLY A 148 -25.10 -0.22 6.62
C GLY A 148 -25.20 -1.45 7.51
N MET A 149 -24.20 -2.33 7.48
CA MET A 149 -24.14 -3.49 8.38
C MET A 149 -24.07 -3.06 9.85
N LEU A 150 -23.20 -2.10 10.20
CA LEU A 150 -23.09 -1.63 11.57
C LEU A 150 -24.38 -0.95 12.05
N TYR A 151 -25.05 -0.19 11.19
CA TYR A 151 -26.35 0.41 11.50
C TYR A 151 -27.44 -0.65 11.79
N LEU A 152 -27.43 -1.77 11.06
CA LEU A 152 -28.35 -2.88 11.33
C LEU A 152 -28.05 -3.59 12.67
N MET A 153 -26.81 -3.51 13.16
CA MET A 153 -26.42 -4.07 14.46
C MET A 153 -26.72 -3.11 15.61
N ASP A 154 -26.45 -1.82 15.41
CA ASP A 154 -26.71 -0.75 16.36
C ASP A 154 -27.03 0.54 15.60
N PRO A 155 -28.31 0.98 15.59
CA PRO A 155 -28.70 2.23 14.96
C PRO A 155 -27.97 3.47 15.49
N GLY A 156 -27.48 3.44 16.73
CA GLY A 156 -26.70 4.54 17.33
C GLY A 156 -25.36 4.81 16.63
N VAL A 157 -24.89 3.88 15.79
CA VAL A 157 -23.71 4.09 14.94
C VAL A 157 -23.88 5.29 14.00
N ILE A 158 -25.10 5.60 13.55
CA ILE A 158 -25.31 6.73 12.65
C ILE A 158 -25.05 8.07 13.36
N GLU A 159 -25.47 8.19 14.62
CA GLU A 159 -25.24 9.39 15.44
C GLU A 159 -23.73 9.57 15.65
N ALA A 160 -23.03 8.50 16.03
CA ALA A 160 -21.57 8.54 16.18
C ALA A 160 -20.85 8.87 14.86
N PHE A 161 -21.38 8.47 13.71
CA PHE A 161 -20.81 8.78 12.40
C PHE A 161 -21.09 10.22 11.95
N GLN A 162 -22.23 10.81 12.36
CA GLN A 162 -22.63 12.17 12.01
C GLN A 162 -21.68 13.24 12.58
N ASP A 163 -20.98 12.95 13.68
CA ASP A 163 -19.97 13.83 14.26
C ASP A 163 -18.63 13.81 13.48
N ASN A 164 -18.41 12.80 12.62
CA ASN A 164 -17.13 12.61 11.95
C ASN A 164 -16.78 13.72 10.94
N PRO A 165 -17.70 14.20 10.08
CA PRO A 165 -17.42 15.33 9.19
C PRO A 165 -17.03 16.60 9.95
N GLU A 166 -17.67 16.90 11.07
CA GLU A 166 -17.36 18.07 11.89
C GLU A 166 -15.97 17.93 12.54
N LYS A 167 -15.68 16.76 13.16
CA LYS A 167 -14.35 16.46 13.71
C LYS A 167 -13.23 16.57 12.65
N ILE A 168 -13.50 16.17 11.41
CA ILE A 168 -12.54 16.35 10.30
C ILE A 168 -12.43 17.82 9.91
N ALA A 169 -13.56 18.54 9.81
CA ALA A 169 -13.58 19.95 9.42
C ALA A 169 -12.84 20.86 10.41
N GLU A 170 -12.86 20.52 11.69
CA GLU A 170 -12.13 21.24 12.73
C GLU A 170 -10.60 21.11 12.61
N GLN A 171 -10.12 20.02 12.01
CA GLN A 171 -8.69 19.70 11.88
C GLN A 171 -8.07 20.14 10.55
N ILE A 172 -8.89 20.49 9.55
CA ILE A 172 -8.44 20.77 8.19
C ILE A 172 -8.59 22.27 7.86
N PRO A 173 -7.54 22.93 7.33
CA PRO A 173 -7.63 24.33 6.89
C PRO A 173 -8.67 24.51 5.80
N ARG A 174 -9.32 25.68 5.81
CA ARG A 174 -10.30 26.09 4.78
C ARG A 174 -9.60 26.57 3.51
N TRP A 175 -8.84 25.67 2.90
CA TRP A 175 -8.07 25.95 1.70
C TRP A 175 -8.89 25.73 0.43
N PRO A 176 -8.50 26.37 -0.70
CA PRO A 176 -9.18 26.16 -1.96
C PRO A 176 -9.09 24.68 -2.39
N PRO A 177 -10.06 24.17 -3.17
CA PRO A 177 -10.13 22.78 -3.59
C PRO A 177 -8.82 22.21 -4.16
N VAL A 178 -8.09 23.01 -4.94
CA VAL A 178 -6.80 22.60 -5.53
C VAL A 178 -5.75 22.24 -4.49
N ALA A 179 -5.69 22.98 -3.37
CA ALA A 179 -4.74 22.71 -2.30
C ALA A 179 -5.14 21.46 -1.50
N LEU A 180 -6.44 21.28 -1.23
CA LEU A 180 -6.96 20.07 -0.58
C LEU A 180 -6.67 18.82 -1.42
N LEU A 181 -6.90 18.88 -2.74
CA LEU A 181 -6.59 17.78 -3.66
C LEU A 181 -5.09 17.47 -3.72
N ALA A 182 -4.22 18.48 -3.63
CA ALA A 182 -2.77 18.28 -3.56
C ALA A 182 -2.37 17.55 -2.26
N VAL A 183 -2.99 17.90 -1.12
CA VAL A 183 -2.79 17.19 0.15
C VAL A 183 -3.29 15.75 0.03
N CYS A 184 -4.49 15.50 -0.52
CA CYS A 184 -5.01 14.15 -0.74
C CYS A 184 -4.07 13.31 -1.60
N ALA A 185 -3.51 13.88 -2.66
CA ALA A 185 -2.57 13.19 -3.54
C ALA A 185 -1.25 12.87 -2.83
N ALA A 186 -0.73 13.79 -2.02
CA ALA A 186 0.48 13.56 -1.23
C ALA A 186 0.25 12.44 -0.19
N VAL A 187 -0.87 12.49 0.54
CA VAL A 187 -1.27 11.48 1.53
C VAL A 187 -1.48 10.11 0.88
N GLY A 188 -2.30 10.05 -0.16
CA GLY A 188 -2.53 8.82 -0.91
C GLY A 188 -1.24 8.24 -1.48
N PHE A 189 -0.29 9.08 -1.92
CA PHE A 189 1.01 8.60 -2.38
C PHE A 189 1.85 7.98 -1.26
N TYR A 190 2.11 8.71 -0.16
CA TYR A 190 3.03 8.22 0.86
C TYR A 190 2.44 7.03 1.63
N GLU A 191 1.14 7.04 1.90
CA GLU A 191 0.50 5.94 2.63
C GLU A 191 0.50 4.66 1.82
N GLU A 192 0.11 4.70 0.54
CA GLU A 192 0.14 3.50 -0.28
C GLU A 192 1.56 2.99 -0.52
N LEU A 193 2.53 3.89 -0.64
CA LEU A 193 3.93 3.49 -0.76
C LEU A 193 4.44 2.78 0.50
N ILE A 194 4.10 3.28 1.69
CA ILE A 194 4.49 2.69 2.97
C ILE A 194 3.72 1.38 3.22
N PHE A 195 2.39 1.41 3.17
CA PHE A 195 1.55 0.27 3.54
C PHE A 195 1.55 -0.81 2.45
N ARG A 196 1.37 -0.45 1.19
CA ARG A 196 1.19 -1.42 0.08
C ARG A 196 2.50 -1.73 -0.61
N GLY A 197 3.33 -0.72 -0.81
CA GLY A 197 4.64 -0.88 -1.44
C GLY A 197 5.65 -1.57 -0.52
N TYR A 198 5.74 -1.14 0.73
CA TYR A 198 6.81 -1.57 1.63
C TYR A 198 6.37 -2.60 2.68
N LEU A 199 5.35 -2.29 3.48
CA LEU A 199 4.86 -3.15 4.57
C LEU A 199 4.26 -4.46 4.03
N LEU A 200 3.29 -4.37 3.11
CA LEU A 200 2.59 -5.53 2.54
C LEU A 200 3.54 -6.51 1.83
N THR A 201 4.51 -6.01 1.06
CA THR A 201 5.46 -6.86 0.34
C THR A 201 6.37 -7.63 1.30
N ARG A 202 6.80 -6.98 2.39
CA ARG A 202 7.60 -7.61 3.44
C ARG A 202 6.78 -8.56 4.32
N LEU A 203 5.55 -8.22 4.66
CA LEU A 203 4.63 -9.13 5.37
C LEU A 203 4.40 -10.39 4.54
N ARG A 204 4.14 -10.25 3.23
CA ARG A 204 3.99 -11.40 2.33
C ARG A 204 5.26 -12.24 2.31
N ARG A 205 6.43 -11.60 2.21
CA ARG A 205 7.70 -12.34 2.19
C ARG A 205 7.96 -13.05 3.53
N ALA A 206 7.77 -12.36 4.64
CA ALA A 206 8.04 -12.84 5.98
C ALA A 206 7.13 -14.01 6.39
N THR A 207 5.83 -13.89 6.11
CA THR A 207 4.82 -14.91 6.45
C THR A 207 4.72 -16.02 5.40
N GLY A 208 5.04 -15.73 4.14
CA GLY A 208 4.77 -16.63 3.01
C GLY A 208 3.32 -16.71 2.58
N SER A 209 2.42 -15.90 3.15
CA SER A 209 0.99 -15.92 2.85
C SER A 209 0.50 -14.55 2.41
N ALA A 210 -0.08 -14.49 1.21
CA ALA A 210 -0.69 -13.26 0.70
C ALA A 210 -1.91 -12.85 1.55
N ALA A 211 -2.73 -13.81 1.97
CA ALA A 211 -3.92 -13.55 2.79
C ALA A 211 -3.54 -12.94 4.16
N VAL A 212 -2.56 -13.54 4.84
CA VAL A 212 -2.08 -13.02 6.15
C VAL A 212 -1.48 -11.62 5.96
N ALA A 213 -0.71 -11.40 4.89
CA ALA A 213 -0.13 -10.09 4.61
C ALA A 213 -1.19 -9.01 4.35
N VAL A 214 -2.25 -9.33 3.61
CA VAL A 214 -3.39 -8.44 3.38
C VAL A 214 -4.06 -8.07 4.70
N ILE A 215 -4.38 -9.07 5.54
CA ILE A 215 -5.04 -8.84 6.83
C ILE A 215 -4.16 -7.98 7.73
N LEU A 216 -2.90 -8.35 7.92
CA LEU A 216 -1.99 -7.61 8.81
C LEU A 216 -1.71 -6.19 8.30
N SER A 217 -1.58 -6.00 6.99
CA SER A 217 -1.42 -4.66 6.40
C SER A 217 -2.68 -3.81 6.58
N ALA A 218 -3.87 -4.39 6.46
CA ALA A 218 -5.13 -3.69 6.65
C ALA A 218 -5.37 -3.34 8.13
N VAL A 219 -5.01 -4.22 9.08
CA VAL A 219 -5.03 -3.93 10.52
C VAL A 219 -4.07 -2.78 10.83
N ALA A 220 -2.84 -2.82 10.33
CA ALA A 220 -1.89 -1.74 10.55
C ALA A 220 -2.41 -0.41 9.98
N PHE A 221 -3.02 -0.44 8.79
CA PHE A 221 -3.61 0.73 8.16
C PHE A 221 -4.77 1.30 8.99
N SER A 222 -5.72 0.49 9.45
CA SER A 222 -6.83 1.01 10.27
C SER A 222 -6.38 1.46 11.66
N ALA A 223 -5.39 0.79 12.26
CA ALA A 223 -4.89 1.13 13.59
C ALA A 223 -4.22 2.51 13.66
N VAL A 224 -3.49 2.94 12.62
CA VAL A 224 -2.86 4.27 12.62
C VAL A 224 -3.86 5.44 12.51
N HIS A 225 -5.11 5.15 12.16
CA HIS A 225 -6.19 6.12 12.12
C HIS A 225 -6.98 6.19 13.44
N TRP A 226 -6.64 5.34 14.42
CA TRP A 226 -7.26 5.39 15.74
C TRP A 226 -7.01 6.75 16.40
N GLY A 227 -8.07 7.35 16.97
CA GLY A 227 -8.01 8.67 17.62
C GLY A 227 -8.18 9.87 16.67
N GLN A 228 -7.78 9.76 15.40
CA GLN A 228 -7.91 10.84 14.41
C GLN A 228 -9.37 11.11 14.01
N GLN A 229 -10.17 10.05 13.96
CA GLN A 229 -11.59 10.07 13.57
C GLN A 229 -12.45 9.46 14.68
N VAL A 230 -13.76 9.30 14.44
CA VAL A 230 -14.65 8.60 15.38
C VAL A 230 -14.30 7.10 15.44
N PRO A 231 -14.31 6.44 16.62
CA PRO A 231 -13.82 5.07 16.74
C PRO A 231 -14.48 4.06 15.81
N VAL A 232 -15.76 4.22 15.48
CA VAL A 232 -16.50 3.28 14.61
C VAL A 232 -15.93 3.21 13.18
N ILE A 233 -15.19 4.23 12.73
CA ILE A 233 -14.62 4.27 11.38
C ILE A 233 -13.49 3.27 11.16
N VAL A 234 -12.89 2.72 12.21
CA VAL A 234 -11.74 1.80 12.02
C VAL A 234 -12.14 0.51 11.32
N ILE A 235 -13.41 0.10 11.42
CA ILE A 235 -13.96 -1.10 10.76
C ILE A 235 -14.06 -0.90 9.23
N PRO A 236 -14.72 0.15 8.70
CA PRO A 236 -14.70 0.39 7.26
C PRO A 236 -13.29 0.70 6.75
N LEU A 237 -12.44 1.39 7.53
CA LEU A 237 -11.03 1.62 7.15
C LEU A 237 -10.25 0.31 7.01
N PHE A 238 -10.52 -0.69 7.84
CA PHE A 238 -9.93 -2.03 7.65
C PHE A 238 -10.37 -2.63 6.32
N GLY A 239 -11.67 -2.58 5.99
CA GLY A 239 -12.20 -3.09 4.72
C GLY A 239 -11.59 -2.39 3.49
N ILE A 240 -11.50 -1.05 3.52
CA ILE A 240 -10.82 -0.24 2.51
C ILE A 240 -9.32 -0.61 2.45
N GLY A 241 -8.73 -0.85 3.62
CA GLY A 241 -7.38 -1.36 3.79
C GLY A 241 -7.10 -2.63 2.98
N VAL A 242 -8.05 -3.57 3.03
CA VAL A 242 -8.05 -4.82 2.26
C VAL A 242 -8.19 -4.56 0.77
N VAL A 243 -9.11 -3.66 0.35
CA VAL A 243 -9.30 -3.30 -1.07
C VAL A 243 -7.97 -2.85 -1.70
N TRP A 244 -7.27 -1.92 -1.06
CA TRP A 244 -5.98 -1.42 -1.54
C TRP A 244 -4.88 -2.49 -1.56
N ALA A 245 -4.84 -3.35 -0.54
CA ALA A 245 -3.87 -4.43 -0.47
C ALA A 245 -4.09 -5.49 -1.57
N VAL A 246 -5.34 -5.91 -1.78
CA VAL A 246 -5.70 -6.87 -2.84
C VAL A 246 -5.43 -6.27 -4.21
N LEU A 247 -5.84 -5.02 -4.45
CA LEU A 247 -5.59 -4.33 -5.71
C LEU A 247 -4.09 -4.23 -6.02
N THR A 248 -3.27 -3.94 -5.01
CA THR A 248 -1.81 -3.88 -5.17
C THR A 248 -1.22 -5.23 -5.52
N LEU A 249 -1.60 -6.31 -4.82
CA LEU A 249 -1.08 -7.65 -5.10
C LEU A 249 -1.52 -8.18 -6.46
N ALA A 250 -2.77 -7.92 -6.86
CA ALA A 250 -3.34 -8.35 -8.13
C ALA A 250 -2.65 -7.65 -9.32
N THR A 251 -2.39 -6.35 -9.20
CA THR A 251 -1.79 -5.54 -10.27
C THR A 251 -0.26 -5.52 -10.21
N ARG A 252 0.32 -5.98 -9.10
CA ARG A 252 1.74 -5.84 -8.76
C ARG A 252 2.23 -4.39 -8.85
N SER A 253 1.35 -3.46 -8.52
CA SER A 253 1.57 -2.03 -8.58
C SER A 253 0.81 -1.32 -7.47
N VAL A 254 1.44 -0.33 -6.83
CA VAL A 254 0.75 0.55 -5.88
C VAL A 254 -0.01 1.66 -6.59
N VAL A 255 0.22 1.88 -7.88
CA VAL A 255 -0.33 3.02 -8.62
C VAL A 255 -1.86 3.05 -8.65
N PRO A 256 -2.57 1.92 -8.88
CA PRO A 256 -4.03 1.91 -8.78
C PRO A 256 -4.52 2.27 -7.37
N ALA A 257 -3.86 1.76 -6.33
CA ALA A 257 -4.21 2.09 -4.95
C ALA A 257 -3.98 3.58 -4.65
N ILE A 258 -2.87 4.17 -5.12
CA ILE A 258 -2.58 5.60 -4.97
C ILE A 258 -3.69 6.44 -5.60
N ILE A 259 -4.09 6.10 -6.83
CA ILE A 259 -5.15 6.82 -7.55
C ILE A 259 -6.49 6.65 -6.82
N GLY A 260 -6.86 5.42 -6.49
CA GLY A 260 -8.12 5.12 -5.80
C GLY A 260 -8.22 5.80 -4.44
N HIS A 261 -7.16 5.78 -3.64
CA HIS A 261 -7.09 6.43 -2.34
C HIS A 261 -7.13 7.97 -2.49
N THR A 262 -6.37 8.54 -3.42
CA THR A 262 -6.41 9.98 -3.70
C THR A 262 -7.82 10.45 -4.07
N LEU A 263 -8.51 9.70 -4.94
CA LEU A 263 -9.89 9.99 -5.34
C LEU A 263 -10.87 9.82 -4.18
N PHE A 264 -10.71 8.75 -3.38
CA PHE A 264 -11.55 8.48 -2.22
C PHE A 264 -11.48 9.61 -1.18
N ASN A 265 -10.27 10.09 -0.86
CA ASN A 265 -10.10 11.22 0.06
C ASN A 265 -10.56 12.54 -0.58
N GLY A 266 -10.20 12.75 -1.85
CA GLY A 266 -10.58 13.95 -2.59
C GLY A 266 -12.09 14.16 -2.65
N ILE A 267 -12.86 13.11 -2.97
CA ILE A 267 -14.33 13.17 -3.02
C ILE A 267 -14.91 13.52 -1.64
N GLN A 268 -14.39 12.93 -0.56
CA GLN A 268 -14.85 13.26 0.80
C GLN A 268 -14.56 14.71 1.18
N PHE A 269 -13.35 15.21 0.89
CA PHE A 269 -13.00 16.61 1.15
C PHE A 269 -13.76 17.59 0.26
N MET A 270 -14.06 17.24 -1.00
CA MET A 270 -14.97 18.05 -1.81
C MET A 270 -16.39 18.06 -1.24
N GLY A 271 -16.88 16.91 -0.79
CA GLY A 271 -18.15 16.84 -0.07
C GLY A 271 -18.19 17.77 1.14
N LEU A 272 -17.12 17.77 1.94
CA LEU A 272 -16.97 18.65 3.09
C LEU A 272 -16.94 20.14 2.69
N TYR A 273 -16.13 20.50 1.69
CA TYR A 273 -16.04 21.86 1.17
C TYR A 273 -17.38 22.41 0.68
N TYR A 274 -18.20 21.58 0.04
CA TYR A 274 -19.51 22.01 -0.44
C TYR A 274 -20.61 21.94 0.62
N ALA A 275 -20.50 21.06 1.62
CA ALA A 275 -21.48 20.91 2.68
C ALA A 275 -21.41 22.03 3.74
N TYR A 276 -20.22 22.61 3.98
CA TYR A 276 -20.02 23.65 4.99
C TYR A 276 -19.90 25.04 4.34
N PRO A 277 -20.90 25.93 4.48
CA PRO A 277 -20.89 27.25 3.86
C PRO A 277 -19.66 28.09 4.22
N ASP A 278 -19.18 27.96 5.45
CA ASP A 278 -18.03 28.70 5.98
C ASP A 278 -16.68 28.33 5.33
N TRP A 279 -16.65 27.31 4.46
CA TRP A 279 -15.47 26.89 3.69
C TRP A 279 -15.37 27.60 2.32
N ARG A 280 -16.38 28.39 1.93
CA ARG A 280 -16.41 29.17 0.68
C ARG A 280 -16.17 30.65 0.94
#